data_AF-A0AAE4V564-F1
#
_entry.id   AF-A0AAE4V564-F1
#
_cell.length_a   1.000
_cell.length_b   1.000
_cell.length_c   1.000
_cell.angle_alpha   90.00
_cell.angle_beta   90.00
_cell.angle_gamma   90.00
#
_symmetry.space_group_name_H-M   'P 1'
#
loop_
_entity.id
_entity.type
_entity.pdbx_description
1 polymer ?
#
loop_
_entity_poly.entity_id
_entity_poly.type
_entity_poly.pdbx_seq_one_letter_code
_entity_poly.pdbx_strand_id
1 'polypeptide(L)'
;FASADQRNMAKVVDAGLTAGSPVDFATNSLTVVTAPGNPKGITTFADLARPGTLVVTCAPQVPCGSATQMVESSTGVDLAPVSEESSVTDVLNKVIAGQADAGLVYVTDATGAGDAVTAVAVPEAAQAVNTYPIVTLADSGAQETAREFVEFVTGPDGRAVLADAGFGEP
;
A
#
# COMPACT_ATOMS: atom_id res chain seq x y z
N PHE A 1 -12.39 1.33 -12.19
CA PHE A 1 -10.98 1.42 -11.79
C PHE A 1 -10.92 1.83 -10.34
N ALA A 2 -10.30 1.02 -9.49
CA ALA A 2 -10.01 1.33 -8.10
C ALA A 2 -8.48 1.41 -7.96
N SER A 3 -7.96 2.49 -7.39
CA SER A 3 -6.53 2.73 -7.23
C SER A 3 -6.16 2.73 -5.75
N ALA A 4 -4.93 2.29 -5.44
CA ALA A 4 -4.36 2.41 -4.10
C ALA A 4 -3.62 3.73 -3.86
N ASP A 5 -3.70 4.67 -4.81
CA ASP A 5 -3.27 6.06 -4.65
C ASP A 5 -4.02 7.03 -5.58
N GLN A 6 -3.96 8.32 -5.25
CA GLN A 6 -4.48 9.41 -6.08
C GLN A 6 -3.65 9.60 -7.37
N ARG A 7 -2.34 9.33 -7.32
CA ARG A 7 -1.42 9.57 -8.44
C ARG A 7 -1.76 8.73 -9.67
N ASN A 8 -2.07 7.45 -9.50
CA ASN A 8 -2.47 6.59 -10.61
C ASN A 8 -3.92 6.85 -11.05
N MET A 9 -4.80 7.25 -10.13
CA MET A 9 -6.14 7.72 -10.49
C MET A 9 -6.10 8.96 -11.37
N ALA A 10 -5.23 9.94 -11.04
CA ALA A 10 -5.04 11.13 -11.85
C ALA A 10 -4.67 10.80 -13.30
N LYS A 11 -3.81 9.80 -13.55
CA LYS A 11 -3.49 9.35 -14.91
C LYS A 11 -4.72 8.91 -15.71
N VAL A 12 -5.67 8.23 -15.06
CA VAL A 12 -6.92 7.76 -15.70
C VAL A 12 -7.89 8.92 -15.95
N VAL A 13 -7.97 9.86 -15.01
CA VAL A 13 -8.77 11.09 -15.13
C VAL A 13 -8.23 11.99 -16.25
N ASP A 14 -6.92 12.25 -16.25
CA ASP A 14 -6.23 13.11 -17.23
C ASP A 14 -6.32 12.54 -18.66
N ALA A 15 -6.37 11.22 -18.78
CA ALA A 15 -6.60 10.53 -20.05
C ALA A 15 -8.07 10.60 -20.52
N GLY A 16 -8.98 11.17 -19.74
CA GLY A 16 -10.41 11.28 -20.06
C GLY A 16 -11.13 9.92 -20.08
N LEU A 17 -10.61 8.94 -19.33
CA LEU A 17 -11.11 7.55 -19.36
C LEU A 17 -12.20 7.28 -18.32
N THR A 18 -12.59 8.26 -17.51
CA THR A 18 -13.58 8.08 -16.44
C THR A 18 -14.98 8.48 -16.90
N ALA A 19 -16.00 7.73 -16.48
CA ALA A 19 -17.40 8.06 -16.75
C ALA A 19 -17.98 9.09 -15.76
N GLY A 20 -17.17 9.54 -14.81
CA GLY A 20 -17.53 10.50 -13.76
C GLY A 20 -16.32 10.89 -12.91
N SER A 21 -16.58 11.55 -11.79
CA SER A 21 -15.54 11.90 -10.82
C SER A 21 -15.20 10.71 -9.92
N PRO A 22 -13.91 10.45 -9.62
CA PRO A 22 -13.53 9.47 -8.62
C PRO A 22 -14.05 9.83 -7.23
N VAL A 23 -14.33 8.79 -6.44
CA VAL A 23 -14.74 8.92 -5.04
C VAL A 23 -13.77 8.12 -4.18
N ASP A 24 -13.34 8.70 -3.06
CA ASP A 24 -12.48 8.03 -2.10
C ASP A 24 -13.28 7.01 -1.30
N PHE A 25 -12.74 5.79 -1.19
CA PHE A 25 -13.45 4.66 -0.57
C PHE A 25 -12.70 4.03 0.61
N ALA A 26 -11.39 4.25 0.72
CA ALA A 26 -10.59 3.77 1.84
C ALA A 26 -9.31 4.59 2.02
N THR A 27 -8.70 4.46 3.19
CA THR A 27 -7.30 4.83 3.43
C THR A 27 -6.49 3.62 3.89
N ASN A 28 -5.18 3.66 3.67
CA ASN A 28 -4.26 2.65 4.20
C ASN A 28 -2.90 3.29 4.50
N SER A 29 -2.17 2.73 5.46
CA SER A 29 -0.85 3.23 5.85
C SER A 29 0.21 2.17 5.60
N LEU A 30 1.41 2.61 5.24
CA LEU A 30 2.56 1.73 5.20
C LEU A 30 2.96 1.30 6.63
N THR A 31 3.46 0.07 6.70
CA THR A 31 4.13 -0.49 7.86
C THR A 31 5.37 -1.26 7.39
N VAL A 32 6.27 -1.54 8.31
CA VAL A 32 7.41 -2.41 8.06
C VAL A 32 7.04 -3.81 8.50
N VAL A 33 7.35 -4.81 7.69
CA VAL A 33 7.31 -6.22 8.09
C VAL A 33 8.71 -6.81 8.11
N THR A 34 8.95 -7.70 9.06
CA THR A 34 10.18 -8.49 9.18
C THR A 34 9.84 -9.97 9.31
N ALA A 35 10.85 -10.84 9.27
CA ALA A 35 10.70 -12.21 9.76
C ALA A 35 10.20 -12.22 11.24
N PRO A 36 9.52 -13.31 11.67
CA PRO A 36 8.99 -13.42 13.03
C PRO A 36 10.05 -13.10 14.11
N GLY A 37 9.67 -12.26 15.06
CA GLY A 37 10.54 -11.86 16.18
C GLY A 37 11.51 -10.70 15.86
N ASN A 38 11.44 -10.12 14.66
CA ASN A 38 12.26 -8.95 14.27
C ASN A 38 13.78 -9.16 14.53
N PRO A 39 14.42 -10.13 13.85
CA PRO A 39 15.80 -10.55 14.16
C PRO A 39 16.86 -9.46 13.94
N LYS A 40 16.56 -8.41 13.17
CA LYS A 40 17.45 -7.24 12.98
C LYS A 40 17.17 -6.10 13.95
N GLY A 41 16.17 -6.22 14.83
CA GLY A 41 15.80 -5.17 15.77
C GLY A 41 15.45 -3.85 15.07
N ILE A 42 14.65 -3.91 14.01
CA ILE A 42 14.14 -2.72 13.32
C ILE A 42 13.15 -2.00 14.23
N THR A 43 13.31 -0.70 14.42
CA THR A 43 12.42 0.12 15.28
C THR A 43 12.08 1.47 14.69
N THR A 44 12.89 1.95 13.75
CA THR A 44 12.75 3.25 13.08
C THR A 44 12.90 3.07 11.57
N PHE A 45 12.48 4.06 10.79
CA PHE A 45 12.67 4.01 9.34
C PHE A 45 14.17 4.01 8.98
N ALA A 46 15.00 4.73 9.75
CA ALA A 46 16.46 4.77 9.58
C ALA A 46 17.14 3.39 9.77
N ASP A 47 16.56 2.48 10.56
CA ASP A 47 17.12 1.14 10.76
C ASP A 47 17.15 0.31 9.47
N LEU A 48 16.26 0.62 8.53
CA LEU A 48 16.17 -0.01 7.21
C LEU A 48 17.38 0.32 6.33
N ALA A 49 17.99 1.49 6.51
CA ALA A 49 19.17 1.92 5.75
C ALA A 49 20.50 1.46 6.36
N ARG A 50 20.47 0.72 7.49
CA ARG A 50 21.71 0.27 8.15
C ARG A 50 22.47 -0.73 7.27
N PRO A 51 23.83 -0.64 7.22
CA PRO A 51 24.63 -1.64 6.52
C PRO A 51 24.33 -3.07 7.01
N GLY A 52 24.09 -4.00 6.09
CA GLY A 52 23.78 -5.40 6.40
C GLY A 52 22.30 -5.68 6.75
N THR A 53 21.41 -4.71 6.55
CA THR A 53 19.95 -4.92 6.48
C THR A 53 19.54 -5.06 5.02
N LEU A 54 18.97 -6.20 4.65
CA LEU A 54 18.42 -6.44 3.31
C LEU A 54 16.96 -5.97 3.28
N VAL A 55 16.67 -4.92 2.53
CA VAL A 55 15.32 -4.36 2.42
C VAL A 55 14.76 -4.62 1.03
N VAL A 56 13.51 -5.05 0.95
CA VAL A 56 12.73 -5.11 -0.28
C VAL A 56 11.65 -4.03 -0.24
N THR A 57 11.50 -3.29 -1.33
CA THR A 57 10.46 -2.26 -1.46
C THR A 57 9.63 -2.53 -2.70
N CYS A 58 8.53 -1.81 -2.86
CA CYS A 58 7.87 -1.75 -4.15
C CYS A 58 8.61 -0.81 -5.11
N ALA A 59 8.53 -1.09 -6.40
CA ALA A 59 9.00 -0.21 -7.45
C ALA A 59 8.27 1.16 -7.38
N PRO A 60 8.95 2.28 -7.64
CA PRO A 60 8.42 3.62 -7.38
C PRO A 60 7.23 4.02 -8.28
N GLN A 61 6.96 3.24 -9.32
CA GLN A 61 5.85 3.44 -10.25
C GLN A 61 4.51 2.89 -9.70
N VAL A 62 4.56 2.01 -8.70
CA VAL A 62 3.36 1.46 -8.05
C VAL A 62 3.08 2.16 -6.71
N PRO A 63 1.83 2.13 -6.20
CA PRO A 63 1.42 2.96 -5.06
C PRO A 63 2.27 2.82 -3.79
N CYS A 64 2.63 1.60 -3.39
CA CYS A 64 3.47 1.35 -2.21
C CYS A 64 4.91 1.87 -2.38
N GLY A 65 5.43 1.88 -3.61
CA GLY A 65 6.77 2.41 -3.90
C GLY A 65 6.75 3.94 -3.89
N SER A 66 5.73 4.54 -4.50
CA SER A 66 5.52 5.99 -4.39
C SER A 66 5.32 6.43 -2.94
N ALA A 67 4.62 5.66 -2.12
CA ALA A 67 4.46 5.93 -0.70
C ALA A 67 5.78 5.77 0.07
N THR A 68 6.59 4.76 -0.25
CA THR A 68 7.94 4.60 0.32
C THR A 68 8.81 5.83 0.03
N GLN A 69 8.80 6.34 -1.21
CA GLN A 69 9.54 7.55 -1.59
C GLN A 69 9.07 8.81 -0.82
N MET A 70 7.80 8.90 -0.46
CA MET A 70 7.32 10.00 0.39
C MET A 70 7.91 9.91 1.80
N VAL A 71 8.05 8.69 2.35
CA VAL A 71 8.70 8.47 3.66
C VAL A 71 10.19 8.79 3.58
N GLU A 72 10.88 8.35 2.52
CA GLU A 72 12.30 8.68 2.28
C GLU A 72 12.50 10.20 2.21
N SER A 73 11.65 10.90 1.46
CA SER A 73 11.70 12.35 1.30
C SER A 73 11.41 13.10 2.61
N SER A 74 10.48 12.62 3.43
CA SER A 74 10.09 13.29 4.68
C SER A 74 11.10 13.07 5.79
N THR A 75 11.79 11.92 5.78
CA THR A 75 12.79 11.55 6.80
C THR A 75 14.22 11.93 6.41
N GLY A 76 14.48 12.14 5.11
CA GLY A 76 15.83 12.30 4.57
C GLY A 76 16.65 11.00 4.59
N VAL A 77 16.00 9.85 4.74
CA VAL A 77 16.62 8.53 4.73
C VAL A 77 16.41 7.91 3.37
N ASP A 78 17.49 7.67 2.63
CA ASP A 78 17.45 6.95 1.37
C ASP A 78 17.67 5.45 1.62
N LEU A 79 16.73 4.62 1.18
CA LEU A 79 16.86 3.17 1.20
C LEU A 79 17.64 2.69 -0.03
N ALA A 80 18.43 1.64 0.16
CA ALA A 80 19.10 0.93 -0.92
C ALA A 80 18.52 -0.50 -1.01
N PRO A 81 17.32 -0.67 -1.58
CA PRO A 81 16.66 -1.96 -1.59
C PRO A 81 17.46 -2.99 -2.39
N VAL A 82 17.49 -4.23 -1.91
CA VAL A 82 18.10 -5.35 -2.63
C VAL A 82 17.23 -5.82 -3.79
N SER A 83 15.95 -5.42 -3.79
CA SER A 83 14.97 -5.72 -4.83
C SER A 83 13.80 -4.74 -4.76
N GLU A 84 13.26 -4.39 -5.93
CA GLU A 84 12.04 -3.59 -6.09
C GLU A 84 10.95 -4.45 -6.74
N GLU A 85 9.79 -4.58 -6.10
CA GLU A 85 8.70 -5.43 -6.59
C GLU A 85 7.55 -4.64 -7.22
N SER A 86 6.80 -5.30 -8.10
CA SER A 86 5.60 -4.73 -8.72
C SER A 86 4.38 -4.69 -7.80
N SER A 87 4.40 -5.34 -6.63
CA SER A 87 3.27 -5.37 -5.70
C SER A 87 3.70 -5.56 -4.25
N VAL A 88 2.88 -5.09 -3.31
CA VAL A 88 3.07 -5.35 -1.86
C VAL A 88 3.07 -6.84 -1.52
N THR A 89 2.31 -7.64 -2.26
CA THR A 89 2.26 -9.10 -2.07
C THR A 89 3.61 -9.74 -2.37
N ASP A 90 4.30 -9.28 -3.42
CA ASP A 90 5.63 -9.77 -3.77
C ASP A 90 6.68 -9.37 -2.74
N VAL A 91 6.61 -8.12 -2.23
CA VAL A 91 7.46 -7.63 -1.12
C VAL A 91 7.28 -8.53 0.11
N LEU A 92 6.03 -8.74 0.51
CA LEU A 92 5.66 -9.58 1.66
C LEU A 92 6.19 -11.01 1.49
N ASN A 93 5.97 -11.62 0.32
CA ASN A 93 6.42 -12.98 0.03
C ASN A 93 7.95 -13.12 0.09
N LYS A 94 8.71 -12.11 -0.32
CA LYS A 94 10.17 -12.12 -0.21
C LYS A 94 10.66 -12.05 1.24
N VAL A 95 9.98 -11.31 2.10
CA VAL A 95 10.26 -11.29 3.55
C VAL A 95 9.93 -12.66 4.17
N ILE A 96 8.76 -13.23 3.85
CA ILE A 96 8.36 -14.57 4.32
C ILE A 96 9.35 -15.65 3.86
N ALA A 97 9.82 -15.56 2.62
CA ALA A 97 10.80 -16.49 2.06
C ALA A 97 12.23 -16.28 2.59
N GLY A 98 12.48 -15.28 3.46
CA GLY A 98 13.79 -14.97 4.00
C GLY A 98 14.78 -14.38 2.98
N GLN A 99 14.28 -13.85 1.86
CA GLN A 99 15.10 -13.19 0.84
C GLN A 99 15.44 -11.74 1.20
N ALA A 100 14.71 -11.17 2.16
CA ALA A 100 14.95 -9.86 2.73
C ALA A 100 14.70 -9.91 4.24
N ASP A 101 15.38 -9.04 4.98
CA ASP A 101 15.23 -8.88 6.43
C ASP A 101 13.98 -8.06 6.78
N ALA A 102 13.64 -7.10 5.92
CA ALA A 102 12.50 -6.23 6.09
C ALA A 102 11.88 -5.82 4.74
N GLY A 103 10.62 -5.43 4.76
CA GLY A 103 9.95 -4.81 3.61
C GLY A 103 8.86 -3.84 4.03
N LEU A 104 8.55 -2.89 3.14
CA LEU A 104 7.45 -1.94 3.32
C LEU A 104 6.18 -2.46 2.63
N VAL A 105 5.13 -2.67 3.41
CA VAL A 105 3.83 -3.18 2.96
C VAL A 105 2.70 -2.37 3.60
N TYR A 106 1.44 -2.61 3.24
CA TYR A 106 0.34 -1.99 3.98
C TYR A 106 0.00 -2.74 5.26
N VAL A 107 -0.58 -2.05 6.24
CA VAL A 107 -1.05 -2.65 7.51
C VAL A 107 -2.01 -3.83 7.26
N THR A 108 -2.84 -3.74 6.22
CA THR A 108 -3.77 -4.80 5.82
C THR A 108 -3.04 -6.05 5.34
N ASP A 109 -1.94 -5.91 4.59
CA ASP A 109 -1.14 -7.04 4.12
C ASP A 109 -0.41 -7.73 5.28
N ALA A 110 0.16 -6.94 6.18
CA ALA A 110 0.80 -7.45 7.40
C ALA A 110 -0.20 -8.19 8.29
N THR A 111 -1.41 -7.65 8.46
CA THR A 111 -2.51 -8.30 9.19
C THR A 111 -2.90 -9.62 8.52
N GLY A 112 -3.04 -9.62 7.19
CA GLY A 112 -3.39 -10.82 6.42
C GLY A 112 -2.33 -11.93 6.48
N ALA A 113 -1.05 -11.57 6.65
CA ALA A 113 0.05 -12.52 6.80
C ALA A 113 0.07 -13.21 8.17
N GLY A 114 -0.57 -12.63 9.19
CA GLY A 114 -0.60 -13.17 10.54
C GLY A 114 0.80 -13.47 11.10
N ASP A 115 0.96 -14.64 11.71
CA ASP A 115 2.21 -15.05 12.38
C ASP A 115 3.38 -15.34 11.42
N ALA A 116 3.17 -15.27 10.09
CA ALA A 116 4.23 -15.46 9.11
C ALA A 116 5.28 -14.32 9.11
N VAL A 117 4.91 -13.16 9.65
CA VAL A 117 5.77 -11.97 9.76
C VAL A 117 5.60 -11.28 11.10
N THR A 118 6.47 -10.32 11.40
CA THR A 118 6.25 -9.36 12.49
C THR A 118 6.07 -7.99 11.88
N ALA A 119 4.91 -7.37 12.14
CA ALA A 119 4.69 -5.96 11.84
C ALA A 119 5.45 -5.10 12.85
N VAL A 120 6.29 -4.19 12.34
CA VAL A 120 7.06 -3.23 13.12
C VAL A 120 6.44 -1.86 12.88
N ALA A 121 5.88 -1.28 13.95
CA ALA A 121 5.36 0.07 13.90
C ALA A 121 6.52 1.06 13.71
N VAL A 122 6.60 1.63 12.51
CA VAL A 122 7.55 2.69 12.16
C VAL A 122 6.74 3.98 11.98
N PRO A 123 6.78 4.92 12.95
CA PRO A 123 5.92 6.11 12.95
C PRO A 123 5.98 6.94 11.67
N GLU A 124 7.15 6.98 11.03
CA GLU A 124 7.39 7.69 9.77
C GLU A 124 6.66 7.02 8.60
N ALA A 125 6.62 5.69 8.56
CA ALA A 125 5.87 4.94 7.56
C ALA A 125 4.35 5.06 7.77
N ALA A 126 3.90 5.11 9.03
CA ALA A 126 2.49 5.27 9.36
C ALA A 126 1.90 6.62 8.88
N GLN A 127 2.75 7.65 8.71
CA GLN A 127 2.36 8.95 8.17
C GLN A 127 2.14 8.96 6.65
N ALA A 128 2.67 7.97 5.92
CA ALA A 128 2.37 7.77 4.51
C ALA A 128 1.00 7.11 4.36
N VAL A 129 -0.05 7.91 4.60
CA VAL A 129 -1.45 7.51 4.41
C VAL A 129 -1.79 7.66 2.93
N ASN A 130 -2.15 6.55 2.30
CA ASN A 130 -2.66 6.52 0.95
C ASN A 130 -4.18 6.58 0.97
N THR A 131 -4.75 7.47 0.18
CA THR A 131 -6.19 7.52 -0.11
C THR A 131 -6.49 6.74 -1.38
N TYR A 132 -7.52 5.90 -1.33
CA TYR A 132 -7.87 4.94 -2.36
C TYR A 132 -9.13 5.44 -3.08
N PRO A 133 -9.00 5.95 -4.31
CA PRO A 133 -10.14 6.39 -5.10
C PRO A 133 -10.68 5.25 -6.00
N ILE A 134 -11.98 5.28 -6.26
CA ILE A 134 -12.67 4.40 -7.19
C ILE A 134 -13.56 5.20 -8.16
N VAL A 135 -13.59 4.78 -9.42
CA VAL A 135 -14.42 5.39 -10.47
C VAL A 135 -14.83 4.37 -11.53
N THR A 136 -15.96 4.60 -12.18
CA THR A 136 -16.37 3.87 -13.39
C THR A 136 -15.57 4.34 -14.60
N LEU A 137 -15.24 3.41 -15.51
CA LEU A 137 -14.55 3.74 -16.77
C LEU A 137 -15.57 4.07 -17.86
N ALA A 138 -15.26 5.08 -18.69
CA ALA A 138 -16.12 5.57 -19.77
C ALA A 138 -16.40 4.49 -20.85
N ASP A 139 -15.46 3.58 -21.06
CA ASP A 139 -15.55 2.49 -22.05
C ASP A 139 -16.04 1.16 -21.46
N SER A 140 -16.49 1.14 -20.20
CA SER A 140 -17.01 -0.08 -19.57
C SER A 140 -18.21 -0.61 -20.36
N GLY A 141 -18.14 -1.89 -20.75
CA GLY A 141 -19.27 -2.61 -21.37
C GLY A 141 -20.42 -2.92 -20.42
N ALA A 142 -20.27 -2.63 -19.11
CA ALA A 142 -21.25 -2.87 -18.07
C ALA A 142 -21.39 -1.64 -17.16
N GLN A 143 -21.85 -0.51 -17.73
CA GLN A 143 -21.94 0.77 -17.02
C GLN A 143 -22.79 0.71 -15.74
N GLU A 144 -23.97 0.10 -15.81
CA GLU A 144 -24.88 0.01 -14.66
C GLU A 144 -24.25 -0.80 -13.52
N THR A 145 -23.75 -2.01 -13.81
CA THR A 145 -23.08 -2.85 -12.82
C THR A 145 -21.82 -2.18 -12.24
N ALA A 146 -21.06 -1.47 -13.07
CA ALA A 146 -19.90 -0.71 -12.58
C ALA A 146 -20.32 0.40 -11.60
N ARG A 147 -21.43 1.10 -11.88
CA ARG A 147 -21.99 2.13 -11.00
C ARG A 147 -22.49 1.53 -9.69
N GLU A 148 -23.24 0.44 -9.74
CA GLU A 148 -23.72 -0.30 -8.57
C GLU A 148 -22.55 -0.81 -7.71
N PHE A 149 -21.46 -1.27 -8.34
CA PHE A 149 -20.27 -1.69 -7.61
C PHE A 149 -19.59 -0.53 -6.88
N VAL A 150 -19.49 0.65 -7.51
CA VAL A 150 -18.97 1.86 -6.84
C VAL A 150 -19.87 2.26 -5.67
N GLU A 151 -21.18 2.22 -5.84
CA GLU A 151 -22.15 2.50 -4.77
C GLU A 151 -22.02 1.49 -3.62
N PHE A 152 -21.86 0.21 -3.92
CA PHE A 152 -21.67 -0.83 -2.93
C PHE A 152 -20.38 -0.62 -2.12
N VAL A 153 -19.25 -0.43 -2.81
CA VAL A 153 -17.93 -0.23 -2.18
C VAL A 153 -17.92 1.01 -1.29
N THR A 154 -18.54 2.10 -1.72
CA THR A 154 -18.58 3.38 -0.98
C THR A 154 -19.70 3.45 0.06
N GLY A 155 -20.65 2.52 0.03
CA GLY A 155 -21.79 2.41 0.93
C GLY A 155 -21.47 1.72 2.26
N PRO A 156 -22.46 1.56 3.15
CA PRO A 156 -22.26 1.01 4.49
C PRO A 156 -21.65 -0.40 4.51
N ASP A 157 -22.14 -1.28 3.64
CA ASP A 157 -21.68 -2.67 3.58
C ASP A 157 -20.22 -2.76 3.10
N GLY A 158 -19.88 -2.03 2.03
CA GLY A 158 -18.50 -1.97 1.54
C GLY A 158 -17.54 -1.40 2.58
N ARG A 159 -17.93 -0.31 3.26
CA ARG A 159 -17.14 0.28 4.34
C ARG A 159 -16.93 -0.67 5.51
N ALA A 160 -17.95 -1.43 5.90
CA ALA A 160 -17.83 -2.43 6.96
C ALA A 160 -16.82 -3.53 6.58
N VAL A 161 -16.90 -4.06 5.36
CA VAL A 161 -15.95 -5.07 4.86
C VAL A 161 -14.52 -4.52 4.84
N LEU A 162 -14.33 -3.27 4.41
CA LEU A 162 -13.02 -2.62 4.36
C LEU A 162 -12.45 -2.38 5.77
N ALA A 163 -13.28 -1.92 6.71
CA ALA A 163 -12.89 -1.73 8.10
C ALA A 163 -12.48 -3.05 8.77
N ASP A 164 -13.25 -4.13 8.55
CA ASP A 164 -12.93 -5.47 9.05
C ASP A 164 -11.60 -6.00 8.48
N ALA A 165 -11.25 -5.61 7.26
CA ALA A 165 -9.97 -5.93 6.63
C ALA A 165 -8.81 -5.02 7.09
N GLY A 166 -9.08 -3.99 7.89
CA GLY A 166 -8.09 -3.07 8.46
C GLY A 166 -7.83 -1.80 7.65
N PHE A 167 -8.66 -1.49 6.65
CA PHE A 167 -8.61 -0.19 5.97
C PHE A 167 -9.20 0.92 6.85
N GLY A 168 -8.66 2.13 6.71
CA GLY A 168 -9.22 3.33 7.32
C GLY A 168 -10.36 3.92 6.49
N GLU A 169 -11.13 4.81 7.10
CA GLU A 169 -12.14 5.59 6.39
C GLU A 169 -11.49 6.59 5.41
N PRO A 170 -12.19 6.95 4.33
CA PRO A 170 -11.82 8.06 3.43
C PRO A 170 -11.64 9.40 4.14
#